data_AF-A0A818S2W6-F1
#
_entry.id   AF-A0A818S2W6-F1
#
_cell.length_a   1.000
_cell.length_b   1.000
_cell.length_c   1.000
_cell.angle_alpha   90.00
_cell.angle_beta   90.00
_cell.angle_gamma   90.00
#
_symmetry.space_group_name_H-M   'P 1'
#
loop_
_entity.id
_entity.type
_entity.pdbx_description
1 polymer ?
#
loop_
_entity_poly.entity_id
_entity_poly.type
_entity_poly.pdbx_seq_one_letter_code
_entity_poly.pdbx_strand_id
1 'polypeptide(L)'
;METMYDDDGKLVYLYRVIDGLCIRSQAFNAALTVGLPDGVVQRANELLHKIENNQILHPIRNFTDMEEMVDLVEKAIQVNINDNNQIKQFFQYLHHIINKHI
;
A
#
# COMPACT_ATOMS: atom_id res chain seq x y z
N MET A 1 -0.74 3.50 22.45
CA MET A 1 0.66 3.80 22.10
C MET A 1 0.78 5.31 21.94
N GLU A 2 1.61 5.95 22.74
CA GLU A 2 1.80 7.40 22.72
C GLU A 2 2.89 7.78 21.70
N THR A 3 2.68 8.89 21.01
CA THR A 3 3.60 9.44 20.01
C THR A 3 3.78 10.94 20.22
N MET A 4 4.97 11.46 19.98
CA MET A 4 5.25 12.90 20.00
C MET A 4 6.06 13.32 18.77
N TYR A 5 6.13 14.61 18.48
CA TYR A 5 7.08 15.16 17.53
C TYR A 5 8.29 15.72 18.29
N ASP A 6 9.50 15.45 17.83
CA ASP A 6 10.71 16.10 18.35
C ASP A 6 10.85 17.53 17.80
N ASP A 7 11.90 18.24 18.25
CA ASP A 7 12.17 19.62 17.84
C ASP A 7 12.50 19.75 16.33
N ASP A 8 12.87 18.64 15.67
CA ASP A 8 13.10 18.55 14.22
C ASP A 8 11.81 18.20 13.45
N GLY A 9 10.68 18.00 14.14
CA GLY A 9 9.41 17.58 13.53
C GLY A 9 9.34 16.10 13.18
N LYS A 10 10.21 15.25 13.71
CA LYS A 10 10.17 13.80 13.50
C LYS A 10 9.24 13.12 14.49
N LEU A 11 8.49 12.13 14.03
CA LEU A 11 7.63 11.32 14.89
C LEU A 11 8.47 10.38 15.77
N VAL A 12 8.26 10.47 17.08
CA VAL A 12 8.90 9.63 18.09
C VAL A 12 7.84 8.76 18.76
N TYR A 13 8.13 7.45 18.84
CA TYR A 13 7.32 6.48 19.56
C TYR A 13 7.78 6.41 21.02
N LEU A 14 6.89 6.74 21.96
CA LEU A 14 7.21 6.72 23.39
C LEU A 14 7.06 5.34 24.03
N TYR A 15 6.55 4.36 23.26
CA TYR A 15 6.30 2.96 23.67
C TYR A 15 5.50 2.79 24.97
N ARG A 16 4.85 3.85 25.44
CA ARG A 16 3.97 3.82 26.60
C ARG A 16 2.64 3.17 26.24
N VAL A 17 2.24 2.20 27.06
CA VAL A 17 0.89 1.63 27.03
C VAL A 17 -0.03 2.58 27.79
N ILE A 18 -1.16 2.93 27.17
CA ILE A 18 -2.17 3.82 27.72
C ILE A 18 -3.51 3.12 27.55
N ASP A 19 -4.35 3.18 28.58
CA ASP A 19 -5.70 2.61 28.55
C ASP A 19 -6.57 3.34 27.53
N GLY A 20 -7.35 2.56 26.78
CA GLY A 20 -8.26 3.06 25.75
C GLY A 20 -7.93 2.53 24.35
N LEU A 21 -8.66 3.04 23.36
CA LEU A 21 -8.51 2.67 21.95
C LEU A 21 -7.64 3.68 21.22
N CYS A 22 -6.84 3.20 20.27
CA CYS A 22 -6.11 4.09 19.38
C CYS A 22 -7.10 4.72 18.40
N ILE A 23 -7.16 6.05 18.34
CA ILE A 23 -8.11 6.79 17.50
C ILE A 23 -7.83 6.56 16.00
N ARG A 24 -6.56 6.35 15.63
CA ARG A 24 -6.13 6.09 14.24
C ARG A 24 -4.97 5.11 14.19
N SER A 25 -4.83 4.41 13.06
CA SER A 25 -3.65 3.60 12.76
C SER A 25 -2.43 4.48 12.53
N GLN A 26 -1.27 4.02 13.00
CA GLN A 26 0.02 4.71 12.84
C GLN A 26 0.84 4.20 11.64
N ALA A 27 0.28 3.28 10.85
CA ALA A 27 0.97 2.65 9.73
C ALA A 27 1.43 3.66 8.67
N PHE A 28 0.65 4.71 8.42
CA PHE A 28 1.02 5.80 7.50
C PHE A 28 2.27 6.54 7.96
N ASN A 29 2.35 6.88 9.24
CA ASN A 29 3.51 7.58 9.78
C ASN A 29 4.76 6.67 9.81
N ALA A 30 4.59 5.38 10.11
CA ALA A 30 5.68 4.42 10.03
C ALA A 30 6.22 4.30 8.58
N ALA A 31 5.34 4.33 7.58
CA ALA A 31 5.69 4.28 6.16
C ALA A 31 6.56 5.47 5.72
N LEU A 32 6.28 6.68 6.23
CA LEU A 32 7.10 7.86 5.99
C LEU A 32 8.52 7.70 6.58
N THR A 33 8.63 7.13 7.77
CA THR A 33 9.92 6.98 8.46
C THR A 33 10.85 5.98 7.79
N VAL A 34 10.33 4.93 7.15
CA VAL A 34 11.13 3.89 6.48
C VAL A 34 11.55 4.26 5.05
N GLY A 35 11.23 5.48 4.59
CA GLY A 35 11.64 5.98 3.28
C GLY A 35 10.90 5.34 2.11
N LEU A 36 9.64 4.95 2.30
CA LEU A 36 8.80 4.53 1.17
C LEU A 36 8.60 5.70 0.19
N PRO A 37 8.45 5.44 -1.11
CA PRO A 37 8.28 6.51 -2.10
C PRO A 37 7.07 7.40 -1.77
N ASP A 38 7.26 8.72 -1.78
CA ASP A 38 6.23 9.70 -1.39
C ASP A 38 4.91 9.50 -2.16
N GLY A 39 4.99 9.23 -3.46
CA GLY A 39 3.80 8.99 -4.28
C GLY A 39 2.99 7.76 -3.87
N VAL A 40 3.65 6.71 -3.35
CA VAL A 40 2.99 5.51 -2.85
C VAL A 40 2.30 5.81 -1.52
N VAL A 41 3.01 6.49 -0.62
CA VAL A 41 2.52 6.83 0.72
C VAL A 41 1.33 7.79 0.61
N GLN A 42 1.47 8.85 -0.20
CA GLN A 42 0.40 9.80 -0.47
C GLN A 42 -0.84 9.13 -1.05
N ARG A 43 -0.67 8.25 -2.05
CA ARG A 43 -1.79 7.52 -2.63
C ARG A 43 -2.48 6.60 -1.64
N ALA A 44 -1.74 5.91 -0.79
CA ALA A 44 -2.32 5.07 0.27
C ALA A 44 -3.18 5.91 1.23
N ASN A 45 -2.75 7.12 1.59
CA ASN A 45 -3.52 8.02 2.44
C ASN A 45 -4.80 8.53 1.78
N GLU A 46 -4.73 8.86 0.49
CA GLU A 46 -5.93 9.21 -0.27
C GLU A 46 -6.95 8.07 -0.27
N LEU A 47 -6.51 6.84 -0.53
CA LEU A 47 -7.39 5.67 -0.53
C LEU A 47 -7.97 5.39 0.86
N LEU A 48 -7.18 5.54 1.91
CA LEU A 48 -7.64 5.42 3.29
C LEU A 48 -8.78 6.41 3.58
N HIS A 49 -8.60 7.69 3.25
CA HIS A 49 -9.64 8.69 3.45
C HIS A 49 -10.91 8.40 2.63
N LYS A 50 -10.79 7.85 1.43
CA LYS A 50 -11.95 7.39 0.66
C LYS A 50 -12.71 6.27 1.38
N ILE A 51 -11.98 5.28 1.90
CA ILE A 51 -12.56 4.15 2.65
C ILE A 51 -13.23 4.65 3.95
N GLU A 52 -12.57 5.51 4.73
CA GLU A 52 -13.11 6.10 5.97
C GLU A 52 -14.44 6.84 5.72
N ASN A 53 -14.61 7.43 4.53
CA ASN A 53 -15.81 8.11 4.10
C ASN A 53 -16.81 7.19 3.36
N ASN A 54 -16.68 5.86 3.48
CA ASN A 54 -17.51 4.86 2.81
C ASN A 54 -17.57 5.00 1.27
N GLN A 55 -16.54 5.57 0.65
CA GLN A 55 -16.47 5.66 -0.80
C GLN A 55 -15.99 4.34 -1.39
N ILE A 56 -16.67 3.89 -2.44
CA ILE A 56 -16.25 2.70 -3.19
C ILE A 56 -14.98 3.06 -3.96
N LEU A 57 -13.92 2.28 -3.74
CA LEU A 57 -12.69 2.41 -4.50
C LEU A 57 -12.91 1.79 -5.87
N HIS A 58 -12.92 2.62 -6.90
CA HIS A 58 -12.80 2.16 -8.27
C HIS A 58 -11.33 1.97 -8.60
N PRO A 59 -10.96 0.85 -9.25
CA PRO A 59 -9.63 0.73 -9.80
C PRO A 59 -9.40 1.86 -10.81
N ILE A 60 -8.15 2.34 -10.91
CA ILE A 60 -7.77 3.42 -11.83
C ILE A 60 -7.99 2.99 -13.29
N ARG A 61 -8.09 1.68 -13.55
CA ARG A 61 -8.31 1.08 -14.87
C ARG A 61 -9.40 0.02 -14.79
N ASN A 62 -10.29 0.01 -15.78
CA ASN A 62 -11.22 -1.10 -15.94
C ASN A 62 -10.47 -2.26 -16.57
N PHE A 63 -10.18 -3.29 -15.77
CA PHE A 63 -9.81 -4.59 -16.33
C PHE A 63 -11.09 -5.20 -16.89
N THR A 64 -11.26 -5.11 -18.21
CA THR A 64 -12.46 -5.61 -18.89
C THR A 64 -12.43 -7.12 -19.10
N ASP A 65 -11.26 -7.75 -18.93
CA ASP A 65 -11.06 -9.18 -19.15
C ASP A 65 -10.87 -9.92 -17.80
N MET A 66 -11.87 -10.72 -17.43
CA MET A 66 -11.84 -11.56 -16.22
C MET A 66 -10.77 -12.65 -16.30
N GLU A 67 -10.45 -13.16 -17.49
CA GLU A 67 -9.48 -14.25 -17.65
C GLU A 67 -8.06 -13.76 -17.36
N GLU A 68 -7.71 -12.57 -17.87
CA GLU A 68 -6.43 -11.91 -17.56
C GLU A 68 -6.31 -11.58 -16.06
N MET A 69 -7.40 -11.22 -15.39
CA MET A 69 -7.41 -10.93 -13.96
C MET A 69 -7.19 -12.18 -13.11
N VAL A 70 -7.83 -13.29 -13.46
CA VAL A 70 -7.65 -14.57 -12.76
C VAL A 70 -6.20 -15.04 -12.90
N ASP A 71 -5.64 -15.01 -14.12
CA ASP A 71 -4.25 -15.40 -14.35
C ASP A 71 -3.25 -14.49 -13.61
N LEU A 72 -3.52 -13.18 -13.54
CA LEU A 72 -2.69 -12.26 -12.76
C LEU A 72 -2.68 -12.62 -11.27
N VAL A 73 -3.86 -12.93 -10.70
CA VAL A 73 -3.98 -13.31 -9.29
C VAL A 73 -3.30 -14.65 -9.02
N GLU A 74 -3.49 -15.65 -9.89
CA GLU A 74 -2.83 -16.94 -9.76
C GLU A 74 -1.30 -16.80 -9.80
N LYS A 75 -0.78 -16.02 -10.75
CA LYS A 75 0.66 -15.72 -10.81
C LYS A 75 1.13 -15.01 -9.56
N ALA A 76 0.39 -14.00 -9.06
CA ALA A 76 0.77 -13.27 -7.85
C ALA A 76 0.88 -14.19 -6.62
N ILE A 77 -0.03 -15.15 -6.46
CA ILE A 77 -0.01 -16.13 -5.36
C ILE A 77 1.20 -17.07 -5.48
N GLN A 78 1.61 -17.39 -6.70
CA GLN A 78 2.72 -18.31 -6.96
C GLN A 78 4.11 -17.64 -6.86
N VAL A 79 4.19 -16.30 -6.82
CA VAL A 79 5.48 -15.60 -6.70
C VAL A 79 6.12 -15.92 -5.36
N ASN A 80 7.32 -16.50 -5.40
CA ASN A 80 8.16 -16.56 -4.22
C ASN A 80 8.73 -15.17 -3.91
N ILE A 81 8.21 -14.53 -2.86
CA ILE A 81 8.64 -13.20 -2.42
C ILE A 81 10.11 -13.12 -1.94
N ASN A 82 10.77 -14.27 -1.77
CA ASN A 82 12.19 -14.32 -1.44
C ASN A 82 13.09 -14.45 -2.69
N ASP A 83 12.50 -14.61 -3.88
CA ASP A 83 13.21 -14.70 -5.15
C ASP A 83 13.02 -13.40 -5.96
N ASN A 84 14.04 -12.56 -5.97
CA ASN A 84 14.04 -11.28 -6.68
C ASN A 84 13.84 -11.42 -8.20
N ASN A 85 14.24 -12.55 -8.80
CA ASN A 85 14.03 -12.76 -10.23
C ASN A 85 12.56 -13.05 -10.53
N GLN A 86 11.89 -13.85 -9.70
CA GLN A 86 10.45 -14.10 -9.83
C GLN A 86 9.65 -12.83 -9.60
N ILE A 87 10.00 -12.04 -8.60
CA ILE A 87 9.38 -10.72 -8.35
C ILE A 87 9.51 -9.83 -9.59
N LYS A 88 10.72 -9.76 -10.18
CA LYS A 88 10.97 -8.94 -11.37
C LYS A 88 10.15 -9.41 -12.58
N GLN A 89 10.07 -10.72 -12.81
CA GLN A 89 9.27 -11.31 -13.89
C GLN A 89 7.78 -11.03 -13.70
N PHE A 90 7.27 -11.12 -12.46
CA PHE A 90 5.89 -10.78 -12.15
C PHE A 90 5.59 -9.31 -12.44
N PHE A 91 6.46 -8.38 -12.04
CA PHE A 91 6.27 -6.96 -12.35
C PHE A 91 6.34 -6.65 -13.85
N GLN A 92 7.18 -7.36 -14.60
CA GLN A 92 7.20 -7.25 -16.07
C GLN A 92 5.88 -7.74 -16.69
N TYR A 93 5.36 -8.86 -16.19
CA TYR A 93 4.07 -9.40 -16.63
C TYR A 93 2.91 -8.45 -16.32
N LEU A 94 2.86 -7.93 -15.09
CA LEU A 94 1.89 -6.95 -14.65
C LEU A 94 1.96 -5.67 -15.51
N HIS A 95 3.16 -5.19 -15.83
CA HIS A 95 3.35 -4.04 -16.73
C HIS A 95 2.84 -4.32 -18.15
N HIS A 96 3.03 -5.53 -18.67
CA HIS A 96 2.52 -5.93 -19.98
C HIS A 96 0.99 -5.91 -20.03
N ILE A 97 0.31 -6.53 -19.07
CA ILE A 97 -1.16 -6.52 -18.98
C ILE A 97 -1.67 -5.08 -18.87
N ILE A 98 -1.07 -4.30 -17.98
CA ILE A 98 -1.50 -2.92 -17.70
C ILE A 98 -1.41 -2.04 -18.95
N ASN A 99 -0.38 -2.22 -19.79
CA ASN A 99 -0.18 -1.39 -20.98
C ASN A 99 -0.91 -1.90 -22.23
N LYS A 100 -1.39 -3.14 -22.24
CA LYS A 100 -2.22 -3.68 -23.33
C LYS A 100 -3.56 -2.94 -23.46
N HIS A 101 -4.03 -2.31 -22.38
CA HIS A 101 -5.30 -1.58 -22.30
C HIS A 101 -5.10 -0.04 -22.26
N ILE A 102 -3.99 0.47 -22.82
CA ILE A 102 -3.74 1.89 -23.12
C ILE A 102 -3.94 2.12 -24.63
#